data_AF-A0A3D0QG09-F1
#
_entry.id   AF-A0A3D0QG09-F1
#
_cell.length_a   1.000
_cell.length_b   1.000
_cell.length_c   1.000
_cell.angle_alpha   90.00
_cell.angle_beta   90.00
_cell.angle_gamma   90.00
#
_symmetry.space_group_name_H-M   'P 1'
#
loop_
_entity.id
_entity.type
_entity.pdbx_description
1 polymer ?
#
loop_
_entity_poly.entity_id
_entity_poly.type
_entity_poly.pdbx_seq_one_letter_code
_entity_poly.pdbx_strand_id
1 'polypeptide(L)'
;MNAGGIATEQGLVIGAEIFSKAPSSPLDELNAWEANAVKPAEKIPGVVVHELVHFQQRTLSSAGTLLAWSIGEGIADFLAELIAGCRINELQHEYGDRHEAELWQEFKQVMNGKDLSMWLYNGGKVPSSGKPGERPADLGNYFGHRICQAYYERASDKKQAIKDMLEVRDFAGFLAASGYERILAARYKSAVEPTGSLTSQGRH
;
A
#
# COMPACT_ATOMS: atom_id res chain seq x y z
N MET A 1 -14.37 -3.20 16.91
CA MET A 1 -13.70 -4.04 15.89
C MET A 1 -12.24 -3.61 15.77
N ASN A 2 -11.33 -4.45 15.26
CA ASN A 2 -9.89 -4.10 15.14
C ASN A 2 -9.51 -3.56 13.74
N ALA A 3 -10.50 -3.26 12.90
CA ALA A 3 -10.38 -2.76 11.54
C ALA A 3 -11.60 -1.86 11.22
N GLY A 4 -11.49 -1.02 10.18
CA GLY A 4 -12.59 -0.15 9.74
C GLY A 4 -13.70 -0.89 8.97
N GLY A 5 -13.38 -2.00 8.32
CA GLY A 5 -14.31 -2.86 7.61
C GLY A 5 -13.95 -4.33 7.75
N ILE A 6 -14.85 -5.19 7.27
CA ILE A 6 -14.59 -6.60 6.98
C ILE A 6 -15.58 -7.13 5.93
N ALA A 7 -15.04 -7.74 4.87
CA ALA A 7 -15.80 -8.57 3.95
C ALA A 7 -16.12 -9.95 4.57
N THR A 8 -17.39 -10.38 4.49
CA THR A 8 -17.86 -11.71 4.95
C THR A 8 -18.68 -12.40 3.86
N GLU A 9 -18.92 -13.72 4.00
CA GLU A 9 -19.81 -14.46 3.08
C GLU A 9 -21.25 -13.91 3.08
N GLN A 10 -21.67 -13.27 4.16
CA GLN A 10 -23.00 -12.69 4.35
C GLN A 10 -23.09 -11.23 3.86
N GLY A 11 -21.96 -10.63 3.46
CA GLY A 11 -21.88 -9.27 2.94
C GLY A 11 -20.79 -8.42 3.61
N LEU A 12 -20.85 -7.12 3.33
CA LEU A 12 -19.90 -6.13 3.82
C LEU A 12 -20.35 -5.55 5.17
N VAL A 13 -19.47 -5.58 6.17
CA VAL A 13 -19.65 -4.89 7.46
C VAL A 13 -18.64 -3.74 7.57
N ILE A 14 -19.12 -2.56 7.92
CA ILE A 14 -18.30 -1.35 8.17
C ILE A 14 -18.52 -0.90 9.62
N GLY A 15 -17.43 -0.68 10.36
CA GLY A 15 -17.47 -0.13 11.71
C GLY A 15 -17.70 1.38 11.66
N ALA A 16 -18.97 1.81 11.68
CA ALA A 16 -19.36 3.22 11.59
C ALA A 16 -18.73 4.09 12.70
N GLU A 17 -18.41 3.51 13.86
CA GLU A 17 -17.70 4.17 14.95
C GLU A 17 -16.31 4.71 14.54
N ILE A 18 -15.63 4.01 13.63
CA ILE A 18 -14.31 4.38 13.12
C ILE A 18 -14.37 5.60 12.18
N PHE A 19 -15.51 5.86 11.53
CA PHE A 19 -15.66 6.92 10.51
C PHE A 19 -16.34 8.20 11.03
N SER A 20 -16.21 8.46 12.33
CA SER A 20 -16.89 9.54 13.05
C SER A 20 -16.05 10.79 13.30
N LYS A 21 -14.79 10.83 12.82
CA LYS A 21 -13.84 11.91 13.14
C LYS A 21 -14.17 13.22 12.42
N ALA A 22 -14.34 14.29 13.19
CA ALA A 22 -14.42 15.67 12.72
C ALA A 22 -13.10 16.43 12.98
N PRO A 23 -12.86 17.59 12.35
CA PRO A 23 -11.68 18.42 12.63
C PRO A 23 -11.56 18.89 14.09
N SER A 24 -12.67 18.90 14.84
CA SER A 24 -12.74 19.27 16.25
C SER A 24 -12.91 18.07 17.20
N SER A 25 -12.76 16.83 16.73
CA SER A 25 -12.85 15.65 17.61
C SER A 25 -11.68 15.63 18.60
N PRO A 26 -11.93 15.49 19.92
CA PRO A 26 -10.87 15.20 20.88
C PRO A 26 -10.29 13.81 20.59
N LEU A 27 -8.97 13.67 20.72
CA LEU A 27 -8.22 12.43 20.48
C LEU A 27 -7.25 12.12 21.64
N ASP A 28 -7.22 12.97 22.66
CA ASP A 28 -6.33 12.95 23.81
C ASP A 28 -6.68 11.87 24.84
N GLU A 29 -7.93 11.40 24.85
CA GLU A 29 -8.35 10.21 25.61
C GLU A 29 -8.13 8.88 24.87
N LEU A 30 -7.78 8.93 23.58
CA LEU A 30 -7.55 7.74 22.75
C LEU A 30 -6.09 7.27 22.83
N ASN A 31 -5.89 5.96 22.76
CA ASN A 31 -4.54 5.43 22.61
C ASN A 31 -3.99 5.68 21.18
N ALA A 32 -2.66 5.53 21.01
CA ALA A 32 -2.00 5.83 19.74
C ALA A 32 -2.55 5.04 18.54
N TRP A 33 -3.02 3.80 18.72
CA TRP A 33 -3.66 3.05 17.63
C TRP A 33 -5.05 3.63 17.32
N GLU A 34 -5.88 3.86 18.35
CA GLU A 34 -7.25 4.39 18.21
C GLU A 34 -7.27 5.77 17.52
N ALA A 35 -6.42 6.70 17.96
CA ALA A 35 -6.33 8.06 17.40
C ALA A 35 -5.93 8.09 15.90
N ASN A 36 -5.18 7.07 15.46
CA ASN A 36 -4.78 6.86 14.07
C ASN A 36 -5.82 6.04 13.28
N ALA A 37 -6.55 5.14 13.94
CA ALA A 37 -7.60 4.34 13.34
C ALA A 37 -8.82 5.19 12.96
N VAL A 38 -9.25 6.13 13.81
CA VAL A 38 -10.41 6.98 13.52
C VAL A 38 -10.20 7.88 12.31
N LYS A 39 -11.11 7.79 11.33
CA LYS A 39 -11.11 8.50 10.05
C LYS A 39 -12.36 9.39 9.92
N PRO A 40 -12.34 10.41 9.04
CA PRO A 40 -13.53 11.20 8.74
C PRO A 40 -14.45 10.44 7.76
N ALA A 41 -15.75 10.77 7.75
CA ALA A 41 -16.78 10.05 7.00
C ALA A 41 -16.54 10.02 5.48
N GLU A 42 -15.81 11.00 4.94
CA GLU A 42 -15.42 11.08 3.53
C GLU A 42 -14.50 9.93 3.08
N LYS A 43 -13.92 9.16 4.03
CA LYS A 43 -13.15 7.95 3.72
C LYS A 43 -14.01 6.70 3.54
N ILE A 44 -15.30 6.72 3.92
CA ILE A 44 -16.22 5.57 3.80
C ILE A 44 -16.28 5.02 2.36
N PRO A 45 -16.42 5.82 1.29
CA PRO A 45 -16.45 5.30 -0.08
C PRO A 45 -15.21 4.48 -0.46
N GLY A 46 -14.01 4.94 -0.06
CA GLY A 46 -12.77 4.20 -0.30
C GLY A 46 -12.76 2.86 0.42
N VAL A 47 -13.16 2.83 1.69
CA VAL A 47 -13.19 1.60 2.50
C VAL A 47 -14.25 0.61 1.97
N VAL A 48 -15.42 1.10 1.58
CA VAL A 48 -16.46 0.26 0.94
C VAL A 48 -15.95 -0.38 -0.35
N VAL A 49 -15.17 0.34 -1.17
CA VAL A 49 -14.57 -0.24 -2.38
C VAL A 49 -13.43 -1.22 -2.03
N HIS A 50 -12.57 -0.91 -1.07
CA HIS A 50 -11.48 -1.80 -0.62
C HIS A 50 -12.04 -3.18 -0.20
N GLU A 51 -13.05 -3.21 0.67
CA GLU A 51 -13.67 -4.45 1.13
C GLU A 51 -14.48 -5.16 0.03
N LEU A 52 -15.10 -4.42 -0.89
CA LEU A 52 -15.75 -5.01 -2.07
C LEU A 52 -14.74 -5.66 -3.02
N VAL A 53 -13.52 -5.15 -3.10
CA VAL A 53 -12.42 -5.75 -3.87
C VAL A 53 -11.96 -7.05 -3.21
N HIS A 54 -11.78 -7.07 -1.87
CA HIS A 54 -11.52 -8.30 -1.12
C HIS A 54 -12.58 -9.39 -1.37
N PHE A 55 -13.86 -9.02 -1.39
CA PHE A 55 -14.96 -9.95 -1.73
C PHE A 55 -14.83 -10.56 -3.15
N GLN A 56 -14.23 -9.81 -4.08
CA GLN A 56 -14.04 -10.25 -5.48
C GLN A 56 -12.72 -11.01 -5.70
N GLN A 57 -11.74 -10.90 -4.79
CA GLN A 57 -10.43 -11.56 -4.88
C GLN A 57 -10.49 -13.05 -4.47
N ARG A 58 -10.97 -13.88 -5.40
CA ARG A 58 -11.20 -15.33 -5.21
C ARG A 58 -9.96 -16.17 -4.84
N THR A 59 -8.76 -15.60 -4.91
CA THR A 59 -7.48 -16.31 -4.75
C THR A 59 -6.72 -15.91 -3.49
N LEU A 60 -7.13 -14.85 -2.80
CA LEU A 60 -6.41 -14.29 -1.64
C LEU A 60 -6.35 -15.26 -0.45
N SER A 61 -7.38 -16.08 -0.26
CA SER A 61 -7.40 -17.18 0.72
C SER A 61 -6.35 -18.27 0.50
N SER A 62 -5.64 -18.26 -0.64
CA SER A 62 -4.50 -19.13 -0.93
C SER A 62 -3.12 -18.44 -0.81
N ALA A 63 -3.08 -17.18 -0.35
CA ALA A 63 -1.86 -16.39 -0.20
C ALA A 63 -0.89 -17.02 0.82
N GLY A 64 0.15 -17.67 0.31
CA GLY A 64 1.12 -18.42 1.12
C GLY A 64 2.34 -17.62 1.58
N THR A 65 2.53 -16.39 1.12
CA THR A 65 3.76 -15.59 1.34
C THR A 65 3.44 -14.12 1.63
N LEU A 66 4.38 -13.40 2.24
CA LEU A 66 4.29 -11.96 2.47
C LEU A 66 4.04 -11.16 1.17
N LEU A 67 4.64 -11.56 0.05
CA LEU A 67 4.38 -10.95 -1.27
C LEU A 67 2.92 -11.12 -1.69
N ALA A 68 2.34 -12.31 -1.49
CA ALA A 68 0.97 -12.59 -1.85
C ALA A 68 -0.03 -11.80 -1.00
N TRP A 69 0.19 -11.73 0.32
CA TRP A 69 -0.61 -10.90 1.22
C TRP A 69 -0.49 -9.40 0.90
N SER A 70 0.74 -8.91 0.69
CA SER A 70 0.98 -7.51 0.33
C SER A 70 0.28 -7.14 -0.98
N ILE A 71 0.42 -7.94 -2.04
CA ILE A 71 -0.30 -7.71 -3.31
C ILE A 71 -1.82 -7.80 -3.10
N GLY A 72 -2.31 -8.73 -2.29
CA GLY A 72 -3.74 -8.87 -1.96
C GLY A 72 -4.35 -7.57 -1.43
N GLU A 73 -3.82 -7.06 -0.31
CA GLU A 73 -4.21 -5.77 0.28
C GLU A 73 -3.94 -4.61 -0.68
N GLY A 74 -2.83 -4.65 -1.41
CA GLY A 74 -2.43 -3.64 -2.39
C GLY A 74 -3.37 -3.49 -3.59
N ILE A 75 -4.03 -4.57 -4.02
CA ILE A 75 -5.07 -4.53 -5.05
C ILE A 75 -6.32 -3.83 -4.49
N ALA A 76 -6.72 -4.17 -3.27
CA ALA A 76 -7.86 -3.55 -2.59
C ALA A 76 -7.64 -2.04 -2.39
N ASP A 77 -6.48 -1.63 -1.87
CA ASP A 77 -6.07 -0.24 -1.74
C ASP A 77 -5.98 0.50 -3.08
N PHE A 78 -5.31 -0.08 -4.08
CA PHE A 78 -5.11 0.60 -5.37
C PHE A 78 -6.42 0.78 -6.14
N LEU A 79 -7.29 -0.24 -6.17
CA LEU A 79 -8.60 -0.13 -6.82
C LEU A 79 -9.56 0.78 -6.04
N ALA A 80 -9.47 0.81 -4.71
CA ALA A 80 -10.19 1.80 -3.90
C ALA A 80 -9.75 3.24 -4.22
N GLU A 81 -8.45 3.51 -4.30
CA GLU A 81 -7.93 4.82 -4.69
C GLU A 81 -8.36 5.20 -6.12
N LEU A 82 -8.27 4.26 -7.07
CA LEU A 82 -8.64 4.47 -8.47
C LEU A 82 -10.14 4.80 -8.66
N ILE A 83 -11.02 4.23 -7.84
CA ILE A 83 -12.48 4.36 -7.96
C ILE A 83 -13.01 5.51 -7.09
N ALA A 84 -12.57 5.61 -5.84
CA ALA A 84 -13.08 6.60 -4.87
C ALA A 84 -12.27 7.91 -4.85
N GLY A 85 -11.10 7.96 -5.50
CA GLY A 85 -10.23 9.14 -5.54
C GLY A 85 -9.56 9.47 -4.19
N CYS A 86 -9.63 8.57 -3.20
CA CYS A 86 -9.06 8.78 -1.88
C CYS A 86 -8.18 7.59 -1.45
N ARG A 87 -7.00 7.89 -0.91
CA ARG A 87 -6.08 6.89 -0.37
C ARG A 87 -6.41 6.58 1.09
N ILE A 88 -6.34 5.31 1.49
CA ILE A 88 -6.62 4.84 2.85
C ILE A 88 -5.35 4.91 3.72
N ASN A 89 -4.22 4.47 3.17
CA ASN A 89 -2.94 4.28 3.87
C ASN A 89 -1.93 5.43 3.62
N GLU A 90 -2.36 6.67 3.83
CA GLU A 90 -1.57 7.87 3.53
C GLU A 90 -0.21 7.92 4.25
N LEU A 91 -0.14 7.52 5.53
CA LEU A 91 1.10 7.50 6.31
C LEU A 91 2.12 6.50 5.75
N GLN A 92 1.67 5.32 5.35
CA GLN A 92 2.50 4.29 4.72
C GLN A 92 3.07 4.77 3.39
N HIS A 93 2.31 5.57 2.63
CA HIS A 93 2.80 6.20 1.41
C HIS A 93 3.77 7.35 1.67
N GLU A 94 3.50 8.26 2.62
CA GLU A 94 4.42 9.36 2.94
C GLU A 94 5.80 8.83 3.40
N TYR A 95 5.82 7.82 4.26
CA TYR A 95 7.05 7.18 4.69
C TYR A 95 7.66 6.33 3.57
N GLY A 96 6.84 5.51 2.91
CA GLY A 96 7.26 4.62 1.83
C GLY A 96 7.92 5.34 0.67
N ASP A 97 7.38 6.48 0.22
CA ASP A 97 7.95 7.28 -0.88
C ASP A 97 9.31 7.92 -0.51
N ARG A 98 9.56 8.21 0.78
CA ARG A 98 10.86 8.73 1.25
C ARG A 98 11.92 7.64 1.40
N HIS A 99 11.52 6.43 1.77
CA HIS A 99 12.42 5.30 2.10
C HIS A 99 12.36 4.14 1.09
N GLU A 100 11.73 4.33 -0.07
CA GLU A 100 11.31 3.26 -1.01
C GLU A 100 12.46 2.31 -1.39
N ALA A 101 13.64 2.84 -1.70
CA ALA A 101 14.79 2.05 -2.15
C ALA A 101 15.39 1.18 -1.04
N GLU A 102 15.45 1.69 0.20
CA GLU A 102 15.94 1.00 1.40
C GLU A 102 14.96 -0.10 1.81
N LEU A 103 13.69 0.29 2.00
CA LEU A 103 12.59 -0.61 2.32
C LEU A 103 12.44 -1.74 1.29
N TRP A 104 12.69 -1.48 -0.01
CA TRP A 104 12.62 -2.52 -1.03
C TRP A 104 13.76 -3.54 -0.93
N GLN A 105 14.95 -3.15 -0.47
CA GLN A 105 16.03 -4.13 -0.22
C GLN A 105 15.69 -5.02 0.97
N GLU A 106 15.08 -4.48 2.03
CA GLU A 106 14.57 -5.28 3.15
C GLU A 106 13.45 -6.22 2.69
N PHE A 107 12.41 -5.70 2.04
CA PHE A 107 11.22 -6.44 1.66
C PHE A 107 11.56 -7.65 0.78
N LYS A 108 12.39 -7.46 -0.26
CA LYS A 108 12.81 -8.55 -1.15
C LYS A 108 13.46 -9.75 -0.44
N GLN A 109 14.17 -9.52 0.67
CA GLN A 109 14.83 -10.60 1.41
C GLN A 109 13.81 -11.53 2.09
N VAL A 110 12.62 -11.02 2.42
CA VAL A 110 11.62 -11.72 3.22
C VAL A 110 10.28 -11.97 2.51
N MET A 111 10.00 -11.32 1.38
CA MET A 111 8.70 -11.36 0.69
C MET A 111 8.24 -12.77 0.26
N ASN A 112 9.17 -13.70 0.06
CA ASN A 112 8.88 -15.10 -0.28
C ASN A 112 8.63 -15.99 0.96
N GLY A 113 8.86 -15.47 2.17
CA GLY A 113 8.58 -16.13 3.44
C GLY A 113 7.12 -15.98 3.88
N LYS A 114 6.79 -16.65 4.99
CA LYS A 114 5.44 -16.62 5.61
C LYS A 114 5.33 -15.67 6.80
N ASP A 115 6.44 -15.10 7.26
CA ASP A 115 6.42 -14.16 8.37
C ASP A 115 5.92 -12.80 7.90
N LEU A 116 4.76 -12.41 8.42
CA LEU A 116 4.12 -11.14 8.13
C LEU A 116 4.49 -10.06 9.15
N SER A 117 5.05 -10.43 10.30
CA SER A 117 5.03 -9.61 11.53
C SER A 117 5.81 -8.29 11.48
N MET A 118 6.76 -8.15 10.55
CA MET A 118 7.51 -6.91 10.30
C MET A 118 6.85 -5.98 9.27
N TRP A 119 5.82 -6.45 8.56
CA TRP A 119 5.29 -5.79 7.36
C TRP A 119 3.78 -5.67 7.30
N LEU A 120 3.02 -6.54 7.95
CA LEU A 120 1.55 -6.59 7.94
C LEU A 120 1.01 -7.01 9.33
N TYR A 121 -0.18 -6.49 9.66
CA TYR A 121 -0.91 -6.69 10.90
C TYR A 121 -0.06 -6.42 12.16
N ASN A 122 0.75 -5.36 12.11
CA ASN A 122 1.78 -5.07 13.12
C ASN A 122 1.58 -3.75 13.90
N GLY A 123 0.39 -3.14 13.80
CA GLY A 123 -0.02 -1.90 14.49
C GLY A 123 0.02 -1.86 16.04
N GLY A 124 0.50 -2.92 16.70
CA GLY A 124 0.82 -2.95 18.13
C GLY A 124 2.21 -3.53 18.45
N LYS A 125 3.06 -3.74 17.44
CA LYS A 125 4.40 -4.37 17.55
C LYS A 125 5.51 -3.44 17.10
N VAL A 126 5.28 -2.57 16.11
CA VAL A 126 6.19 -1.47 15.80
C VAL A 126 5.94 -0.32 16.79
N PRO A 127 6.99 0.31 17.36
CA PRO A 127 6.88 1.55 18.11
C PRO A 127 6.66 2.72 17.15
N SER A 128 5.52 2.71 16.45
CA SER A 128 5.02 3.82 15.68
C SER A 128 3.91 4.49 16.47
N SER A 129 4.10 5.75 16.84
CA SER A 129 3.04 6.59 17.40
C SER A 129 2.11 7.16 16.32
N GLY A 130 2.29 6.73 15.06
CA GLY A 130 1.63 7.28 13.87
C GLY A 130 2.08 8.70 13.52
N LYS A 131 3.16 9.19 14.15
CA LYS A 131 3.73 10.49 13.82
C LYS A 131 4.50 10.45 12.49
N PRO A 132 4.44 11.53 11.68
CA PRO A 132 5.24 11.65 10.48
C PRO A 132 6.74 11.43 10.77
N GLY A 133 7.39 10.56 9.99
CA GLY A 133 8.82 10.25 10.11
C GLY A 133 9.17 9.02 10.96
N GLU A 134 8.24 8.47 11.74
CA GLU A 134 8.40 7.14 12.35
C GLU A 134 7.97 6.06 11.36
N ARG A 135 8.63 4.88 11.36
CA ARG A 135 8.26 3.76 10.46
C ARG A 135 6.83 3.31 10.77
N PRO A 136 5.86 3.45 9.86
CA PRO A 136 4.48 3.08 10.13
C PRO A 136 4.30 1.56 10.13
N ALA A 137 3.20 1.13 10.75
CA ALA A 137 2.71 -0.23 10.61
C ALA A 137 2.24 -0.51 9.17
N ASP A 138 2.17 -1.79 8.83
CA ASP A 138 1.49 -2.28 7.62
C ASP A 138 2.12 -1.79 6.29
N LEU A 139 3.44 -1.54 6.28
CA LEU A 139 4.22 -1.15 5.09
C LEU A 139 4.21 -2.18 3.94
N GLY A 140 3.77 -3.42 4.18
CA GLY A 140 3.48 -4.38 3.10
C GLY A 140 2.40 -3.85 2.15
N ASN A 141 1.38 -3.15 2.67
CA ASN A 141 0.31 -2.54 1.86
C ASN A 141 0.87 -1.52 0.87
N TYR A 142 1.86 -0.71 1.29
CA TYR A 142 2.54 0.25 0.41
C TYR A 142 3.19 -0.46 -0.78
N PHE A 143 3.97 -1.52 -0.56
CA PHE A 143 4.58 -2.25 -1.69
C PHE A 143 3.55 -2.96 -2.55
N GLY A 144 2.53 -3.56 -1.93
CA GLY A 144 1.39 -4.13 -2.65
C GLY A 144 0.76 -3.14 -3.62
N HIS A 145 0.37 -1.97 -3.11
CA HIS A 145 -0.21 -0.87 -3.90
C HIS A 145 0.74 -0.48 -5.03
N ARG A 146 2.03 -0.23 -4.74
CA ARG A 146 3.00 0.23 -5.75
C ARG A 146 3.25 -0.79 -6.85
N ILE A 147 3.24 -2.09 -6.54
CA ILE A 147 3.32 -3.17 -7.53
C ILE A 147 2.08 -3.14 -8.44
N CYS A 148 0.89 -2.98 -7.86
CA CYS A 148 -0.39 -2.92 -8.57
C CYS A 148 -0.52 -1.66 -9.44
N GLN A 149 -0.24 -0.48 -8.88
CA GLN A 149 -0.17 0.78 -9.61
C GLN A 149 0.76 0.65 -10.82
N ALA A 150 1.98 0.15 -10.63
CA ALA A 150 2.93 -0.02 -11.72
C ALA A 150 2.42 -1.03 -12.78
N TYR A 151 1.70 -2.09 -12.39
CA TYR A 151 1.05 -3.02 -13.32
C TYR A 151 -0.03 -2.32 -14.15
N TYR A 152 -0.94 -1.62 -13.48
CA TYR A 152 -2.02 -0.90 -14.13
C TYR A 152 -1.51 0.18 -15.08
N GLU A 153 -0.52 0.98 -14.66
CA GLU A 153 0.04 2.09 -15.44
C GLU A 153 0.62 1.62 -16.78
N ARG A 154 1.40 0.52 -16.80
CA ARG A 154 2.00 0.01 -18.05
C ARG A 154 1.04 -0.74 -18.96
N ALA A 155 -0.08 -1.26 -18.44
CA ALA A 155 -1.01 -2.03 -19.24
C ALA A 155 -1.69 -1.15 -20.30
N SER A 156 -1.73 -1.62 -21.55
CA SER A 156 -2.48 -0.96 -22.62
C SER A 156 -3.99 -1.11 -22.43
N ASP A 157 -4.43 -2.31 -22.06
CA ASP A 157 -5.82 -2.58 -21.66
C ASP A 157 -5.96 -2.50 -20.13
N LYS A 158 -6.59 -1.42 -19.65
CA LYS A 158 -6.86 -1.20 -18.23
C LYS A 158 -7.92 -2.15 -17.66
N LYS A 159 -8.86 -2.65 -18.47
CA LYS A 159 -9.88 -3.60 -18.03
C LYS A 159 -9.28 -4.98 -17.82
N GLN A 160 -8.41 -5.41 -18.74
CA GLN A 160 -7.65 -6.64 -18.57
C GLN A 160 -6.74 -6.55 -17.34
N ALA A 161 -6.07 -5.41 -17.12
CA ALA A 161 -5.23 -5.22 -15.94
C ALA A 161 -5.97 -5.37 -14.60
N ILE A 162 -7.19 -4.83 -14.48
CA ILE A 162 -8.04 -5.00 -13.29
C ILE A 162 -8.46 -6.47 -13.13
N LYS A 163 -8.76 -7.16 -14.24
CA LYS A 163 -9.08 -8.60 -14.19
C LYS A 163 -7.88 -9.43 -13.72
N ASP A 164 -6.70 -9.17 -14.25
CA ASP A 164 -5.46 -9.87 -13.89
C ASP A 164 -5.11 -9.68 -12.41
N MET A 165 -5.39 -8.50 -11.84
CA MET A 165 -5.30 -8.25 -10.40
C MET A 165 -6.28 -9.12 -9.61
N LEU A 166 -7.58 -9.08 -9.93
CA LEU A 166 -8.62 -9.80 -9.18
C LEU A 166 -8.50 -11.34 -9.27
N GLU A 167 -7.89 -11.85 -10.35
CA GLU A 167 -7.73 -13.28 -10.61
C GLU A 167 -6.29 -13.80 -10.35
N VAL A 168 -5.39 -12.97 -9.79
CA VAL A 168 -3.96 -13.29 -9.62
C VAL A 168 -3.72 -14.59 -8.84
N ARG A 169 -2.77 -15.40 -9.30
CA ARG A 169 -2.35 -16.66 -8.65
C ARG A 169 -0.84 -16.79 -8.55
N ASP A 170 -0.13 -16.45 -9.62
CA ASP A 170 1.31 -16.32 -9.62
C ASP A 170 1.71 -14.89 -9.20
N PHE A 171 1.84 -14.68 -7.89
CA PHE A 171 2.23 -13.40 -7.32
C PHE A 171 3.67 -12.99 -7.67
N ALA A 172 4.57 -13.96 -7.89
CA ALA A 172 5.95 -13.69 -8.30
C ALA A 172 6.00 -13.27 -9.78
N GLY A 173 5.27 -13.96 -10.64
CA GLY A 173 5.05 -13.57 -12.04
C GLY A 173 4.32 -12.23 -12.16
N PHE A 174 3.35 -11.95 -11.28
CA PHE A 174 2.69 -10.64 -11.21
C PHE A 174 3.66 -9.53 -10.78
N LEU A 175 4.58 -9.79 -9.84
CA LEU A 175 5.68 -8.87 -9.51
C LEU A 175 6.72 -8.75 -10.65
N ALA A 176 6.92 -9.75 -11.50
CA ALA A 176 7.85 -9.62 -12.64
C ALA A 176 7.23 -8.86 -13.82
N ALA A 177 6.00 -9.20 -14.21
CA ALA A 177 5.20 -8.43 -15.16
C ALA A 177 4.95 -7.01 -14.60
N SER A 178 4.79 -6.95 -13.28
CA SER A 178 5.15 -5.98 -12.23
C SER A 178 6.48 -5.26 -12.34
N GLY A 179 6.89 -4.77 -13.52
CA GLY A 179 8.13 -4.03 -13.76
C GLY A 179 8.44 -2.80 -12.87
N TYR A 180 7.69 -2.60 -11.77
CA TYR A 180 8.08 -1.92 -10.55
C TYR A 180 9.58 -2.02 -10.22
N GLU A 181 10.20 -3.20 -10.20
CA GLU A 181 11.65 -3.30 -9.92
C GLU A 181 12.52 -2.50 -10.91
N ARG A 182 12.14 -2.52 -12.19
CA ARG A 182 12.81 -1.76 -13.26
C ARG A 182 12.54 -0.26 -13.13
N ILE A 183 11.31 0.12 -12.78
CA ILE A 183 10.91 1.51 -12.53
C ILE A 183 11.70 2.09 -11.34
N LEU A 184 11.79 1.34 -10.25
CA LEU A 184 12.56 1.68 -9.06
C LEU A 184 14.05 1.83 -9.40
N ALA A 185 14.63 0.84 -10.08
CA ALA A 185 16.03 0.90 -10.49
C ALA A 185 16.34 2.07 -11.43
N ALA A 186 15.40 2.47 -12.30
CA ALA A 186 15.54 3.66 -13.13
C ALA A 186 15.48 4.95 -12.28
N ARG A 187 14.44 5.09 -11.43
CA ARG A 187 14.22 6.24 -10.54
C ARG A 187 15.45 6.56 -9.69
N TYR A 188 16.04 5.54 -9.06
CA TYR A 188 17.18 5.73 -8.15
C TYR A 188 18.54 5.74 -8.86
N LYS A 189 18.67 5.31 -10.12
CA LYS A 189 19.87 5.60 -10.93
C LYS A 189 19.92 7.07 -11.34
N SER A 190 18.81 7.62 -11.83
CA SER A 190 18.72 9.04 -12.22
C SER A 190 18.88 10.02 -11.05
N ALA A 191 18.76 9.56 -9.80
CA ALA A 191 19.00 10.38 -8.60
C ALA A 191 20.49 10.44 -8.18
N VAL A 192 21.36 9.59 -8.74
CA VAL A 192 22.77 9.45 -8.34
C VAL A 192 23.75 10.07 -9.34
N GLU A 193 23.33 10.27 -10.60
CA GLU A 193 24.13 11.03 -11.57
C GLU A 193 24.00 12.54 -11.31
N PRO A 194 25.09 13.25 -10.92
CA PRO A 194 25.05 14.70 -10.83
C PRO A 194 24.85 15.27 -12.23
N THR A 195 23.98 16.26 -12.37
CA THR A 195 23.86 17.03 -13.62
C THR A 195 25.24 17.57 -14.00
N GLY A 196 25.76 17.07 -15.13
CA GLY A 196 27.17 17.19 -15.48
C GLY A 196 27.65 18.63 -15.44
N SER A 197 28.74 18.87 -14.70
CA SER A 197 29.41 20.17 -14.64
C SER A 197 29.73 20.64 -16.05
N LEU A 198 29.17 21.79 -16.44
CA LEU A 198 29.54 22.50 -17.66
C LEU A 198 30.96 23.05 -17.47
N THR A 199 31.95 22.23 -17.81
CA THR A 199 33.34 22.67 -17.97
C THR A 199 33.42 23.63 -19.15
N SER A 200 33.38 24.92 -18.86
CA SER A 200 33.57 25.98 -19.84
C SER A 200 34.97 25.85 -20.47
N GLN A 201 35.01 25.48 -21.76
CA GLN A 201 36.19 25.69 -22.58
C GLN A 201 36.40 27.18 -22.81
N GLY A 202 37.09 27.85 -21.88
CA GLY A 202 37.72 29.14 -22.13
C GLY A 202 39.00 28.92 -22.94
N ARG A 203 39.00 29.34 -24.22
CA ARG A 203 40.21 29.37 -25.05
C ARG A 203 40.84 30.77 -25.02
N HIS A 204 42.16 30.77 -25.26
CA HIS A 204 43.02 31.90 -25.63
C HIS A 204 43.43 32.85 -24.50
#